data_AF-A0A1L9MXE5-F1
#
_entry.id   AF-A0A1L9MXE5-F1
#
_cell.length_a   1.000
_cell.length_b   1.000
_cell.length_c   1.000
_cell.angle_alpha   90.00
_cell.angle_beta   90.00
_cell.angle_gamma   90.00
#
_symmetry.space_group_name_H-M   'P 1'
#
loop_
_entity.id
_entity.type
_entity.pdbx_description
1 polymer ?
#
loop_
_entity_poly.entity_id
_entity_poly.type
_entity_poly.pdbx_seq_one_letter_code
_entity_poly.pdbx_strand_id
1 'polypeptide(L)'
;MMATCFLFGLLLTAVGASSHSASDLEGTWTTKSRQVVTGPGFYDPINDKFLEPNLTGISYSFNADGHYEEAYYRAIANPQDPSCPKGIMQWQHGTYTVNSDGSVDLTPIAVDGRQLLSDPCQSSTGTYTRYNQTEHFESFSVSVDSYHGVQRLDVKNFDGSPMHPMYLIYKPPQMLPTQTLNPTSSKRKRQVEGDTGGRFSIKNLVSREKVGDPNNWLWLGIFMTTLGGITLLRS
;
A
#
# COMPACT_ATOMS: atom_id res chain seq x y z
N MET A 1 -12.29 7.50 -77.04
CA MET A 1 -12.36 6.49 -75.95
C MET A 1 -11.21 6.80 -75.01
N MET A 2 -11.46 7.53 -73.92
CA MET A 2 -10.46 7.81 -72.88
C MET A 2 -10.87 7.07 -71.61
N ALA A 3 -9.99 6.18 -71.17
CA ALA A 3 -10.14 5.40 -69.96
C ALA A 3 -9.64 6.22 -68.77
N THR A 4 -10.48 6.34 -67.74
CA THR A 4 -10.11 6.92 -66.44
C THR A 4 -10.26 5.84 -65.38
N CYS A 5 -9.13 5.24 -64.98
CA CYS A 5 -9.04 4.35 -63.84
C CYS A 5 -8.92 5.18 -62.56
N PHE A 6 -9.92 5.08 -61.68
CA PHE A 6 -9.83 5.60 -60.31
C PHE A 6 -9.14 4.55 -59.41
N LEU A 7 -7.95 4.88 -58.90
CA LEU A 7 -7.27 4.10 -57.86
C LEU A 7 -7.75 4.59 -56.49
N PHE A 8 -8.53 3.76 -55.79
CA PHE A 8 -8.91 3.98 -54.41
C PHE A 8 -7.77 3.51 -53.50
N GLY A 9 -7.09 4.45 -52.84
CA GLY A 9 -6.03 4.17 -51.87
C GLY A 9 -6.60 3.74 -50.51
N LEU A 10 -6.25 2.53 -50.07
CA LEU A 10 -6.59 2.01 -48.76
C LEU A 10 -5.62 2.59 -47.71
N LEU A 11 -6.06 3.56 -46.91
CA LEU A 11 -5.32 3.98 -45.71
C LEU A 11 -5.52 2.92 -44.61
N LEU A 12 -4.48 2.10 -44.34
CA LEU A 12 -4.40 1.35 -43.09
C LEU A 12 -4.02 2.31 -41.96
N THR A 13 -4.98 2.63 -41.10
CA THR A 13 -4.67 3.20 -39.79
C THR A 13 -4.11 2.10 -38.91
N ALA A 14 -2.79 2.08 -38.72
CA ALA A 14 -2.16 1.25 -37.71
C ALA A 14 -2.58 1.77 -36.33
N VAL A 15 -3.51 1.08 -35.68
CA VAL A 15 -3.79 1.28 -34.25
C VAL A 15 -2.58 0.73 -33.51
N GLY A 16 -1.73 1.61 -32.97
CA GLY A 16 -0.66 1.20 -32.07
C GLY A 16 -1.28 0.63 -30.81
N ALA A 17 -1.14 -0.69 -30.60
CA ALA A 17 -1.38 -1.27 -29.30
C ALA A 17 -0.30 -0.73 -28.36
N SER A 18 -0.69 0.08 -27.37
CA SER A 18 0.17 0.44 -26.26
C SER A 18 0.56 -0.85 -25.54
N SER A 19 1.79 -1.32 -25.71
CA SER A 19 2.28 -2.49 -24.99
C SER A 19 2.52 -2.08 -23.53
N HIS A 20 1.53 -2.35 -22.68
CA HIS A 20 1.66 -2.14 -21.25
C HIS A 20 2.68 -3.14 -20.69
N SER A 21 3.79 -2.62 -20.13
CA SER A 21 4.86 -3.46 -19.61
C SER A 21 4.77 -3.56 -18.08
N ALA A 22 5.14 -4.71 -17.51
CA ALA A 22 5.26 -4.88 -16.07
C ALA A 22 6.23 -3.86 -15.44
N SER A 23 7.20 -3.35 -16.21
CA SER A 23 8.13 -2.30 -15.77
C SER A 23 7.46 -0.96 -15.46
N ASP A 24 6.31 -0.69 -16.07
CA ASP A 24 5.60 0.58 -15.91
C ASP A 24 4.89 0.65 -14.55
N LEU A 25 4.52 -0.51 -13.99
CA LEU A 25 3.93 -0.63 -12.66
C LEU A 25 4.95 -0.55 -11.54
N GLU A 26 6.25 -0.74 -11.82
CA GLU A 26 7.27 -0.81 -10.78
C GLU A 26 7.36 0.47 -9.95
N GLY A 27 7.07 0.34 -8.66
CA GLY A 27 7.06 1.41 -7.68
C GLY A 27 5.91 1.29 -6.67
N THR A 28 5.86 2.24 -5.73
CA THR A 28 4.77 2.39 -4.77
C THR A 28 3.83 3.48 -5.21
N TRP A 29 2.57 3.12 -5.40
CA TRP A 29 1.48 3.98 -5.81
C TRP A 29 0.54 4.19 -4.63
N THR A 30 0.11 5.43 -4.41
CA THR A 30 -0.85 5.75 -3.35
C THR A 30 -1.87 6.76 -3.84
N THR A 31 -3.10 6.65 -3.33
CA THR A 31 -4.14 7.65 -3.53
C THR A 31 -3.74 9.03 -2.98
N LYS A 32 -4.49 10.06 -3.36
CA LYS A 32 -4.15 11.48 -3.13
C LYS A 32 -3.73 11.86 -1.70
N SER A 33 -4.24 11.19 -0.66
CA SER A 33 -3.88 11.52 0.74
C SER A 33 -2.40 11.26 1.05
N ARG A 34 -1.75 10.32 0.33
CA ARG A 34 -0.38 9.85 0.56
C ARG A 34 -0.09 9.38 1.98
N GLN A 35 -1.13 9.11 2.78
CA GLN A 35 -0.98 8.63 4.16
C GLN A 35 -0.97 7.10 4.24
N VAL A 36 -1.67 6.43 3.32
CA VAL A 36 -1.65 4.97 3.21
C VAL A 36 -0.51 4.59 2.27
N VAL A 37 0.48 3.87 2.79
CA VAL A 37 1.66 3.44 2.05
C VAL A 37 1.98 2.02 2.51
N THR A 38 2.25 1.13 1.56
CA THR A 38 2.68 -0.25 1.85
C THR A 38 4.01 -0.30 2.63
N GLY A 39 4.30 -1.45 3.23
CA GLY A 39 5.50 -1.74 3.98
C GLY A 39 5.31 -1.70 5.51
N PRO A 40 6.41 -1.61 6.28
CA PRO A 40 6.40 -1.72 7.73
C PRO A 40 5.68 -0.56 8.45
N GLY A 41 5.37 0.53 7.72
CA GLY A 41 4.59 1.65 8.22
C GLY A 41 3.08 1.40 8.28
N PHE A 42 2.58 0.34 7.60
CA PHE A 42 1.15 -0.01 7.57
C PHE A 42 0.86 -1.30 8.32
N TYR A 43 1.72 -2.31 8.16
CA TYR A 43 1.57 -3.61 8.81
C TYR A 43 2.89 -4.04 9.47
N ASP A 44 2.80 -4.45 10.73
CA ASP A 44 3.92 -4.99 11.50
C ASP A 44 3.77 -6.51 11.60
N PRO A 45 4.54 -7.28 10.80
CA PRO A 45 4.43 -8.73 10.79
C PRO A 45 5.02 -9.41 12.04
N ILE A 46 5.85 -8.72 12.83
CA ILE A 46 6.46 -9.27 14.04
C ILE A 46 5.44 -9.28 15.17
N ASN A 47 4.69 -8.19 15.32
CA ASN A 47 3.66 -8.04 16.36
C ASN A 47 2.25 -8.35 15.86
N ASP A 48 2.08 -8.77 14.60
CA ASP A 48 0.80 -9.09 13.95
C ASP A 48 -0.26 -7.99 14.16
N LYS A 49 0.11 -6.74 13.85
CA LYS A 49 -0.75 -5.57 14.06
C LYS A 49 -0.72 -4.59 12.89
N PHE A 50 -1.84 -3.91 12.70
CA PHE A 50 -1.92 -2.75 11.82
C PHE A 50 -1.42 -1.48 12.52
N LEU A 51 -0.83 -0.59 11.72
CA LEU A 51 -0.48 0.77 12.10
C LEU A 51 -1.42 1.71 11.35
N GLU A 52 -2.39 2.27 12.05
CA GLU A 52 -3.44 3.08 11.45
C GLU A 52 -2.89 4.41 10.90
N PRO A 53 -3.06 4.68 9.59
CA PRO A 53 -2.69 5.97 9.01
C PRO A 53 -3.65 7.08 9.42
N ASN A 54 -3.17 8.33 9.36
CA ASN A 54 -4.00 9.50 9.72
C ASN A 54 -5.17 9.76 8.77
N LEU A 55 -5.08 9.32 7.51
CA LEU A 55 -6.13 9.51 6.50
C LEU A 55 -6.34 8.22 5.71
N THR A 56 -7.57 8.01 5.27
CA THR A 56 -7.95 6.92 4.37
C THR A 56 -7.23 7.00 3.03
N GLY A 57 -7.08 5.85 2.40
CA GLY A 57 -6.42 5.71 1.11
C GLY A 57 -6.22 4.26 0.72
N ILE A 58 -5.69 4.09 -0.49
CA ILE A 58 -5.31 2.81 -1.07
C ILE A 58 -3.88 2.96 -1.57
N SER A 59 -3.09 1.92 -1.41
CA SER A 59 -1.73 1.85 -1.92
C SER A 59 -1.41 0.47 -2.45
N TYR A 60 -0.66 0.44 -3.56
CA TYR A 60 -0.07 -0.76 -4.12
C TYR A 60 1.42 -0.55 -4.35
N SER A 61 2.21 -1.58 -4.12
CA SER A 61 3.60 -1.64 -4.50
C SER A 61 3.85 -2.81 -5.41
N PHE A 62 4.58 -2.57 -6.49
CA PHE A 62 5.00 -3.61 -7.44
C PHE A 62 6.52 -3.56 -7.59
N ASN A 63 7.17 -4.71 -7.52
CA ASN A 63 8.61 -4.83 -7.79
C ASN A 63 8.88 -5.50 -9.14
N ALA A 64 10.12 -5.36 -9.63
CA ALA A 64 10.53 -5.94 -10.90
C ALA A 64 10.50 -7.48 -10.93
N ASP A 65 10.51 -8.13 -9.77
CA ASP A 65 10.50 -9.59 -9.62
C ASP A 65 9.09 -10.20 -9.72
N GLY A 66 8.05 -9.40 -9.93
CA GLY A 66 6.67 -9.88 -10.05
C GLY A 66 5.95 -10.06 -8.71
N HIS A 67 6.40 -9.40 -7.65
CA HIS A 67 5.74 -9.35 -6.36
C HIS A 67 4.96 -8.06 -6.16
N TYR A 68 3.84 -8.16 -5.44
CA TYR A 68 3.04 -7.02 -5.06
C TYR A 68 2.72 -7.01 -3.57
N GLU A 69 2.42 -5.83 -3.08
CA GLU A 69 1.81 -5.61 -1.77
C GLU A 69 0.69 -4.59 -1.91
N GLU A 70 -0.40 -4.77 -1.19
CA GLU A 70 -1.50 -3.81 -1.10
C GLU A 70 -1.75 -3.38 0.34
N ALA A 71 -2.19 -2.14 0.48
CA ALA A 71 -2.63 -1.55 1.74
C ALA A 71 -3.88 -0.71 1.51
N TYR A 72 -4.94 -1.06 2.22
CA TYR A 72 -6.24 -0.40 2.14
C TYR A 72 -6.62 0.14 3.51
N TYR A 73 -6.97 1.42 3.59
CA TYR A 73 -7.67 1.98 4.74
C TYR A 73 -8.85 2.81 4.24
N ARG A 74 -10.06 2.34 4.53
CA ARG A 74 -11.30 2.89 3.99
C ARG A 74 -12.37 3.02 5.06
N ALA A 75 -13.18 4.08 4.96
CA ALA A 75 -14.44 4.17 5.68
C ALA A 75 -15.54 3.44 4.90
N ILE A 76 -16.35 2.65 5.60
CA ILE A 76 -17.55 2.01 5.08
C ILE A 76 -18.73 2.84 5.58
N ALA A 77 -19.43 3.47 4.64
CA ALA A 77 -20.64 4.23 4.95
C ALA A 77 -21.76 3.30 5.41
N ASN A 78 -22.58 3.78 6.34
CA ASN A 78 -23.81 3.12 6.77
C ASN A 78 -25.01 4.02 6.41
N PRO A 79 -25.66 3.82 5.25
CA PRO A 79 -26.77 4.68 4.83
C PRO A 79 -28.01 4.60 5.72
N GLN A 80 -28.19 3.49 6.44
CA GLN A 80 -29.30 3.32 7.38
C GLN A 80 -29.09 4.11 8.67
N ASP A 81 -27.84 4.19 9.12
CA ASP A 81 -27.44 5.01 10.26
C ASP A 81 -26.11 5.75 9.98
N PRO A 82 -26.18 6.97 9.40
CA PRO A 82 -25.01 7.75 9.05
C PRO A 82 -24.14 8.17 10.25
N SER A 83 -24.67 8.11 11.48
CA SER A 83 -23.91 8.39 12.70
C SER A 83 -22.93 7.27 13.07
N CYS A 84 -23.10 6.11 12.42
CA CYS A 84 -22.38 4.87 12.69
C CYS A 84 -21.57 4.38 11.48
N PRO A 85 -20.54 5.12 11.02
CA PRO A 85 -19.63 4.62 10.01
C PRO A 85 -18.73 3.50 10.56
N LYS A 86 -18.25 2.63 9.68
CA LYS A 86 -17.27 1.59 10.02
C LYS A 86 -15.93 1.91 9.35
N GLY A 87 -14.85 1.43 9.93
CA GLY A 87 -13.50 1.51 9.36
C GLY A 87 -13.01 0.13 8.96
N ILE A 88 -12.33 0.01 7.82
CA ILE A 88 -11.67 -1.22 7.44
C ILE A 88 -10.23 -0.95 7.02
N MET A 89 -9.31 -1.72 7.59
CA MET A 89 -7.92 -1.82 7.14
C MET A 89 -7.68 -3.21 6.57
N GLN A 90 -7.02 -3.31 5.43
CA GLN A 90 -6.71 -4.58 4.79
C GLN A 90 -5.30 -4.54 4.23
N TRP A 91 -4.61 -5.66 4.34
CA TRP A 91 -3.27 -5.86 3.82
C TRP A 91 -3.13 -7.28 3.30
N GLN A 92 -2.52 -7.41 2.14
CA GLN A 92 -2.06 -8.67 1.60
C GLN A 92 -0.88 -8.41 0.66
N HIS A 93 -0.15 -9.48 0.37
CA HIS A 93 1.00 -9.45 -0.53
C HIS A 93 1.10 -10.78 -1.25
N GLY A 94 1.79 -10.80 -2.37
CA GLY A 94 1.97 -12.01 -3.17
C GLY A 94 2.64 -11.73 -4.50
N THR A 95 2.16 -12.40 -5.55
CA THR A 95 2.70 -12.29 -6.91
C THR A 95 1.69 -11.68 -7.86
N TYR A 96 2.16 -10.87 -8.80
CA TYR A 96 1.34 -10.27 -9.84
C TYR A 96 1.81 -10.72 -11.23
N THR A 97 0.87 -10.80 -12.17
CA THR A 97 1.15 -11.11 -13.57
C THR A 97 0.43 -10.13 -14.47
N VAL A 98 1.16 -9.49 -15.39
CA VAL A 98 0.59 -8.67 -16.45
C VAL A 98 0.34 -9.56 -17.67
N ASN A 99 -0.92 -9.69 -18.05
CA ASN A 99 -1.36 -10.53 -19.15
C ASN A 99 -1.14 -9.81 -20.49
N SER A 100 -1.14 -10.58 -21.60
CA SER A 100 -0.92 -10.02 -22.93
C SER A 100 -2.06 -9.11 -23.44
N ASP A 101 -3.23 -9.18 -22.79
CA ASP A 101 -4.37 -8.30 -23.04
C ASP A 101 -4.29 -6.97 -22.26
N GLY A 102 -3.28 -6.80 -21.40
CA GLY A 102 -3.09 -5.63 -20.55
C GLY A 102 -3.81 -5.71 -19.19
N SER A 103 -4.50 -6.82 -18.91
CA SER A 103 -5.06 -7.09 -17.59
C SER A 103 -3.96 -7.48 -16.60
N VAL A 104 -4.25 -7.35 -15.31
CA VAL A 104 -3.31 -7.68 -14.23
C VAL A 104 -3.99 -8.57 -13.20
N ASP A 105 -3.39 -9.72 -12.93
CA ASP A 105 -3.83 -10.64 -11.89
C ASP A 105 -2.95 -10.54 -10.66
N LEU A 106 -3.57 -10.42 -9.48
CA LEU A 106 -2.92 -10.34 -8.18
C LEU A 106 -3.25 -11.58 -7.36
N THR A 107 -2.24 -12.42 -7.13
CA THR A 107 -2.38 -13.68 -6.37
C THR A 107 -1.71 -13.56 -5.00
N PRO A 108 -2.48 -13.45 -3.90
CA PRO A 108 -1.91 -13.28 -2.56
C PRO A 108 -1.32 -14.59 -2.00
N ILE A 109 -0.42 -14.45 -1.02
CA ILE A 109 -0.02 -15.54 -0.14
C ILE A 109 -1.15 -15.78 0.86
N ALA A 110 -1.91 -16.86 0.64
CA ALA A 110 -3.18 -17.14 1.33
C ALA A 110 -3.16 -17.10 2.88
N VAL A 111 -2.00 -17.31 3.51
CA VAL A 111 -1.87 -17.36 4.99
C VAL A 111 -1.50 -16.02 5.63
N ASP A 112 -1.05 -15.06 4.83
CA ASP A 112 -0.44 -13.83 5.33
C ASP A 112 -1.41 -12.66 5.41
N GLY A 113 -2.38 -12.56 4.50
CA GLY A 113 -3.27 -11.40 4.48
C GLY A 113 -4.04 -11.20 5.79
N ARG A 114 -4.29 -9.95 6.12
CA ARG A 114 -4.93 -9.49 7.36
C ARG A 114 -5.99 -8.44 7.04
N GLN A 115 -7.03 -8.41 7.85
CA GLN A 115 -8.01 -7.32 7.86
C GLN A 115 -8.41 -6.97 9.28
N LEU A 116 -8.65 -5.68 9.51
CA LEU A 116 -9.17 -5.13 10.75
C LEU A 116 -10.44 -4.34 10.43
N LEU A 117 -11.57 -4.81 10.95
CA LEU A 117 -12.86 -4.14 10.86
C LEU A 117 -13.17 -3.44 12.19
N SER A 118 -13.35 -2.13 12.16
CA SER A 118 -13.79 -1.32 13.30
C SER A 118 -15.27 -0.95 13.12
N ASP A 119 -16.10 -1.40 14.05
CA ASP A 119 -17.54 -1.08 14.11
C ASP A 119 -17.88 -0.50 15.49
N PRO A 120 -17.65 0.82 15.71
CA PRO A 120 -17.77 1.44 17.02
C PRO A 120 -19.21 1.43 17.58
N CYS A 121 -20.22 1.23 16.72
CA CYS A 121 -21.61 1.19 17.15
C CYS A 121 -22.05 -0.20 17.62
N GLN A 122 -21.35 -1.26 17.21
CA GLN A 122 -21.60 -2.62 17.71
C GLN A 122 -20.66 -3.01 18.86
N SER A 123 -19.40 -2.58 18.82
CA SER A 123 -18.40 -2.97 19.80
C SER A 123 -17.33 -1.89 19.99
N SER A 124 -16.78 -1.81 21.19
CA SER A 124 -15.62 -0.96 21.49
C SER A 124 -14.29 -1.53 20.97
N THR A 125 -14.28 -2.75 20.43
CA THR A 125 -13.08 -3.41 19.92
C THR A 125 -13.24 -3.80 18.46
N GLY A 126 -12.19 -3.60 17.66
CA GLY A 126 -12.14 -4.05 16.27
C GLY A 126 -12.03 -5.57 16.14
N THR A 127 -12.51 -6.09 15.01
CA THR A 127 -12.41 -7.50 14.62
C THR A 127 -11.22 -7.70 13.70
N TYR A 128 -10.20 -8.42 14.18
CA TYR A 128 -9.00 -8.77 13.41
C TYR A 128 -9.11 -10.18 12.86
N THR A 129 -9.04 -10.33 11.54
CA THR A 129 -9.18 -11.63 10.86
C THR A 129 -8.19 -11.78 9.73
N ARG A 130 -8.01 -13.01 9.24
CA ARG A 130 -7.23 -13.28 8.03
C ARG A 130 -7.99 -12.80 6.79
N TYR A 131 -7.23 -12.37 5.80
CA TYR A 131 -7.73 -11.92 4.52
C TYR A 131 -7.00 -12.65 3.40
N ASN A 132 -7.74 -13.03 2.36
CA ASN A 132 -7.21 -13.72 1.19
C ASN A 132 -8.19 -13.48 0.05
N GLN A 133 -7.87 -12.55 -0.84
CA GLN A 133 -8.65 -12.26 -2.04
C GLN A 133 -7.72 -12.07 -3.22
N THR A 134 -7.92 -12.89 -4.25
CA THR A 134 -7.31 -12.66 -5.55
C THR A 134 -8.00 -11.46 -6.19
N GLU A 135 -7.22 -10.48 -6.64
CA GLU A 135 -7.74 -9.31 -7.36
C GLU A 135 -7.41 -9.42 -8.85
N HIS A 136 -8.31 -8.91 -9.70
CA HIS A 136 -8.13 -8.82 -11.14
C HIS A 136 -8.41 -7.38 -11.58
N PHE A 137 -7.47 -6.80 -12.31
CA PHE A 137 -7.62 -5.51 -12.97
C PHE A 137 -7.83 -5.73 -14.46
N GLU A 138 -8.93 -5.20 -15.00
CA GLU A 138 -9.24 -5.32 -16.43
C GLU A 138 -8.14 -4.66 -17.28
N SER A 139 -7.66 -3.49 -16.85
CA SER A 139 -6.59 -2.76 -17.52
C SER A 139 -5.96 -1.73 -16.58
N PHE A 140 -4.76 -1.28 -16.93
CA PHE A 140 -4.10 -0.17 -16.26
C PHE A 140 -3.48 0.80 -17.26
N SER A 141 -3.26 2.03 -16.84
CA SER A 141 -2.54 3.03 -17.61
C SER A 141 -1.67 3.88 -16.70
N VAL A 142 -0.44 4.12 -17.15
CA VAL A 142 0.51 4.99 -16.46
C VAL A 142 0.70 6.24 -17.31
N SER A 143 0.50 7.41 -16.72
CA SER A 143 0.67 8.69 -17.38
C SER A 143 1.28 9.71 -16.42
N VAL A 144 1.80 10.82 -16.95
CA VAL A 144 2.21 11.95 -16.11
C VAL A 144 1.02 12.88 -15.95
N ASP A 145 0.60 13.12 -14.72
CA ASP A 145 -0.49 14.03 -14.43
C ASP A 145 -0.10 15.47 -14.80
N SER A 146 -0.86 16.09 -15.70
CA SER A 146 -0.52 17.42 -16.26
C SER A 146 -0.59 18.55 -15.22
N TYR A 147 -1.35 18.36 -14.15
CA TYR A 147 -1.51 19.35 -13.09
C TYR A 147 -0.39 19.25 -12.05
N HIS A 148 -0.08 18.05 -11.56
CA HIS A 148 0.92 17.85 -10.50
C HIS A 148 2.33 17.51 -11.01
N GLY A 149 2.49 17.13 -12.29
CA GLY A 149 3.77 16.74 -12.88
C GLY A 149 4.34 15.43 -12.33
N VAL A 150 3.51 14.57 -11.74
CA VAL A 150 3.90 13.30 -11.13
C VAL A 150 3.29 12.12 -11.87
N GLN A 151 3.96 10.97 -11.83
CA GLN A 151 3.41 9.75 -12.42
C GLN A 151 2.11 9.34 -11.71
N ARG A 152 1.11 9.04 -12.52
CA ARG A 152 -0.24 8.65 -12.13
C ARG A 152 -0.55 7.28 -12.74
N LEU A 153 -1.06 6.40 -11.90
CA LEU A 153 -1.57 5.09 -12.25
C LEU A 153 -3.10 5.14 -12.16
N ASP A 154 -3.75 4.90 -13.30
CA ASP A 154 -5.19 4.70 -13.41
C ASP A 154 -5.46 3.23 -13.70
N VAL A 155 -6.19 2.58 -12.81
CA VAL A 155 -6.53 1.14 -12.88
C VAL A 155 -8.04 1.02 -13.07
N LYS A 156 -8.46 0.04 -13.87
CA LYS A 156 -9.85 -0.41 -13.94
C LYS A 156 -10.01 -1.70 -13.15
N ASN A 157 -11.07 -1.75 -12.34
CA ASN A 157 -11.49 -2.94 -11.61
C ASN A 157 -11.87 -4.08 -12.56
N PHE A 158 -12.14 -5.26 -11.99
CA PHE A 158 -12.62 -6.43 -12.72
C PHE A 158 -13.92 -6.21 -13.52
N ASP A 159 -14.73 -5.22 -13.14
CA ASP A 159 -15.99 -4.84 -13.80
C ASP A 159 -15.82 -3.70 -14.82
N GLY A 160 -14.58 -3.25 -15.02
CA GLY A 160 -14.22 -2.11 -15.87
C GLY A 160 -14.51 -0.74 -15.26
N SER A 161 -15.03 -0.68 -14.02
CA SER A 161 -15.17 0.58 -13.31
C SER A 161 -13.79 1.18 -12.97
N PRO A 162 -13.60 2.50 -13.09
CA PRO A 162 -12.34 3.13 -12.74
C PRO A 162 -12.12 3.11 -11.22
N MET A 163 -10.91 2.73 -10.80
CA MET A 163 -10.46 2.89 -9.42
C MET A 163 -10.07 4.34 -9.13
N HIS A 164 -9.88 4.64 -7.85
CA HIS A 164 -9.30 5.93 -7.45
C HIS A 164 -7.91 6.09 -8.09
N PRO A 165 -7.59 7.27 -8.65
CA PRO A 165 -6.28 7.52 -9.23
C PRO A 165 -5.20 7.45 -8.16
N MET A 166 -4.09 6.82 -8.51
CA MET A 166 -2.94 6.65 -7.63
C MET A 166 -1.73 7.37 -8.20
N TYR A 167 -0.84 7.81 -7.32
CA TYR A 167 0.34 8.57 -7.67
C TYR A 167 1.59 7.89 -7.14
N LEU A 168 2.64 7.90 -7.95
CA LEU A 168 3.92 7.30 -7.59
C LEU A 168 4.57 8.10 -6.45
N ILE A 169 4.98 7.41 -5.39
CA ILE A 169 5.68 8.01 -4.25
C ILE A 169 7.07 7.42 -4.00
N TYR A 170 7.30 6.15 -4.34
CA TYR A 170 8.61 5.50 -4.19
C TYR A 170 8.97 4.67 -5.43
N LYS A 171 10.25 4.75 -5.82
CA LYS A 171 10.90 3.88 -6.80
C LYS A 171 12.38 3.77 -6.41
N PRO A 172 12.87 2.62 -5.88
CA PRO A 172 12.23 1.29 -5.80
C PRO A 172 11.01 1.24 -4.85
N PRO A 173 10.13 0.23 -4.98
CA PRO A 173 8.93 0.11 -4.17
C PRO A 173 9.23 -0.14 -2.68
N GLN A 174 8.36 0.38 -1.82
CA GLN A 174 8.35 0.12 -0.38
C GLN A 174 7.36 -1.00 -0.05
N MET A 175 7.86 -2.18 0.28
CA MET A 175 7.05 -3.34 0.66
C MET A 175 7.75 -4.21 1.70
N LEU A 176 7.00 -5.05 2.40
CA LEU A 176 7.50 -6.08 3.30
C LEU A 176 8.17 -7.21 2.51
N PRO A 177 8.94 -8.10 3.17
CA PRO A 177 9.59 -9.21 2.49
C PRO A 177 8.58 -10.10 1.75
N THR A 178 8.93 -10.49 0.52
CA THR A 178 8.06 -11.24 -0.40
C THR A 178 7.90 -12.73 -0.06
N GLN A 179 8.51 -13.18 1.04
CA GLN A 179 8.39 -14.54 1.54
C GLN A 179 7.18 -14.67 2.46
N THR A 180 6.71 -15.90 2.66
CA THR A 180 5.64 -16.16 3.63
C THR A 180 6.04 -15.70 5.04
N LEU A 181 5.29 -14.76 5.60
CA LEU A 181 5.60 -14.13 6.89
C LEU A 181 5.05 -14.96 8.07
N ASN A 182 3.85 -15.54 7.90
CA ASN A 182 3.14 -16.27 8.96
C ASN A 182 2.75 -17.69 8.51
N PRO A 183 3.72 -18.62 8.41
CA PRO A 183 3.45 -19.98 7.97
C PRO A 183 2.56 -20.72 8.97
N THR A 184 1.34 -21.07 8.56
CA THR A 184 0.50 -22.03 9.30
C THR A 184 1.04 -23.43 9.05
N SER A 185 1.59 -24.08 10.07
CA SER A 185 2.30 -25.35 9.95
C SER A 185 1.57 -26.41 9.10
N SER A 186 2.09 -26.72 7.93
CA SER A 186 2.19 -28.12 7.50
C SER A 186 3.41 -28.70 8.25
N LYS A 187 3.21 -29.83 8.93
CA LYS A 187 4.14 -30.50 9.87
C LYS A 187 5.64 -30.29 9.55
N ARG A 188 6.28 -29.29 10.17
CA ARG A 188 7.75 -29.27 10.31
C ARG A 188 8.11 -30.27 11.40
N LYS A 189 8.73 -31.40 11.04
CA LYS A 189 9.51 -32.21 11.99
C LYS A 189 10.57 -31.29 12.59
N ARG A 190 10.44 -30.94 13.87
CA ARG A 190 11.55 -30.37 14.64
C ARG A 190 12.61 -31.46 14.74
N GLN A 191 13.68 -31.35 13.96
CA GLN A 191 14.92 -32.04 14.31
C GLN A 191 15.54 -31.23 15.44
N VAL A 192 15.30 -31.68 16.67
CA VAL A 192 16.02 -31.18 17.85
C VAL A 192 17.38 -31.83 17.81
N GLU A 193 18.37 -31.12 17.28
CA GLU A 193 19.76 -31.41 17.55
C GLU A 193 20.14 -30.56 18.75
N GLY A 194 20.37 -31.23 19.87
CA GLY A 194 20.74 -30.59 21.12
C GLY A 194 22.15 -30.05 21.00
N ASP A 195 22.30 -28.75 21.24
CA ASP A 195 23.58 -28.19 21.61
C ASP A 195 23.45 -27.36 22.88
N THR A 196 24.50 -27.50 23.69
CA THR A 196 24.57 -27.27 25.11
C THR A 196 25.13 -25.87 25.36
N GLY A 197 24.44 -25.09 26.19
CA GLY A 197 25.09 -24.08 27.03
C GLY A 197 25.60 -22.80 26.34
N GLY A 198 24.78 -21.74 26.40
CA GLY A 198 25.24 -20.37 26.20
C GLY A 198 24.33 -19.37 26.91
N ARG A 199 24.72 -18.92 28.11
CA ARG A 199 24.05 -17.86 28.87
C ARG A 199 24.00 -16.57 28.03
N PHE A 200 22.81 -16.17 27.58
CA PHE A 200 22.62 -14.88 26.93
C PHE A 200 22.66 -13.74 27.96
N SER A 201 23.66 -12.88 27.80
CA SER A 201 23.96 -11.71 28.62
C SER A 201 23.05 -10.55 28.24
N ILE A 202 22.22 -10.08 29.17
CA ILE A 202 21.34 -8.90 29.05
C ILE A 202 22.19 -7.63 29.21
N LYS A 203 23.02 -7.29 28.21
CA LYS A 203 23.88 -6.09 28.28
C LYS A 203 23.82 -5.14 27.10
N ASN A 204 22.81 -5.22 26.24
CA ASN A 204 22.57 -4.21 25.19
C ASN A 204 21.11 -3.70 25.16
N LEU A 205 20.51 -3.50 26.34
CA LEU A 205 19.31 -2.66 26.50
C LEU A 205 19.74 -1.21 26.73
N VAL A 206 20.26 -0.58 25.68
CA VAL A 206 20.29 0.88 25.57
C VAL A 206 19.63 1.20 24.24
N SER A 207 18.36 1.60 24.32
CA SER A 207 17.66 2.24 23.21
C SER A 207 18.44 3.47 22.80
N ARG A 208 19.14 3.36 21.69
CA ARG A 208 19.79 4.47 21.04
C ARG A 208 18.72 5.26 20.28
N GLU A 209 18.35 6.39 20.89
CA GLU A 209 18.02 7.64 20.23
C GLU A 209 16.80 7.63 19.28
N LYS A 210 15.64 7.93 19.87
CA LYS A 210 14.54 8.61 19.21
C LYS A 210 14.93 10.09 19.03
N VAL A 211 15.85 10.36 18.11
CA VAL A 211 16.22 11.72 17.68
C VAL A 211 15.65 11.92 16.28
N GLY A 212 14.63 12.76 16.17
CA GLY A 212 14.09 13.18 14.88
C GLY A 212 12.59 13.02 14.71
N ASP A 213 11.79 13.34 15.73
CA ASP A 213 10.35 13.58 15.53
C ASP A 213 10.11 15.10 15.42
N PRO A 214 9.84 15.64 14.22
CA PRO A 214 9.70 17.08 13.98
C PRO A 214 8.56 17.72 14.79
N ASN A 215 7.56 16.93 15.22
CA ASN A 215 6.38 17.43 15.93
C ASN A 215 6.69 17.81 17.40
N ASN A 216 7.81 17.34 17.95
CA ASN A 216 8.25 17.69 19.30
C ASN A 216 9.03 19.01 19.37
N TRP A 217 9.47 19.56 18.24
CA TRP A 217 10.22 20.82 18.20
C TRP A 217 9.32 22.03 18.47
N LEU A 218 8.05 21.94 18.07
CA LEU A 218 7.06 22.99 18.28
C LEU A 218 6.79 23.22 19.79
N TRP A 219 6.77 22.15 20.58
CA TRP A 219 6.63 22.22 22.04
C TRP A 219 7.85 22.83 22.74
N LEU A 220 9.05 22.60 22.19
CA LEU A 220 10.29 23.19 22.70
C LEU A 220 10.30 24.72 22.52
N GLY A 221 9.76 25.21 21.40
CA GLY A 221 9.58 26.65 21.15
C GLY A 221 8.59 27.32 22.13
N ILE A 222 7.46 26.66 22.43
CA ILE A 222 6.48 27.18 23.39
C ILE A 222 7.09 27.31 24.79
N PHE A 223 7.88 26.32 25.24
CA PHE A 223 8.53 26.35 26.55
C PHE A 223 9.60 27.45 26.67
N MET A 224 10.37 27.69 25.62
CA MET A 224 11.38 28.76 25.60
C MET A 224 10.73 30.15 25.66
N THR A 225 9.55 30.31 25.07
CA THR A 225 8.85 31.59 25.01
C THR A 225 8.16 31.94 26.34
N THR A 226 7.60 30.95 27.04
CA THR A 226 6.95 31.17 28.34
C THR A 226 7.94 31.49 29.47
N LEU A 227 9.11 30.83 29.49
CA LEU A 227 10.16 31.15 30.46
C LEU A 227 10.77 32.55 30.23
N GLY A 228 10.92 32.98 28.99
CA GLY A 228 11.38 34.34 28.66
C GLY A 228 10.37 35.44 29.01
N GLY A 229 9.06 35.13 29.02
CA GLY A 229 8.02 36.08 29.43
C GLY A 229 7.93 36.31 30.94
N ILE A 230 8.25 35.29 31.75
CA ILE A 230 8.17 35.37 33.22
C ILE A 230 9.34 36.17 33.81
N THR A 231 10.49 36.24 33.13
CA THR A 231 11.64 37.05 33.58
C THR A 231 11.47 38.54 33.32
N LEU A 232 10.59 38.95 32.40
CA LEU A 232 10.30 40.37 32.11
C LEU A 232 9.21 40.99 33.01
N LEU A 233 8.48 40.17 33.78
CA LEU A 233 7.48 40.65 34.74
C LEU A 233 8.03 40.85 36.16
N ARG A 234 9.36 40.71 36.34
CA ARG A 234 10.03 40.94 37.63
C ARG A 234 11.28 41.82 37.53
N SER A 235 11.26 42.81 36.63
CA SER A 235 12.15 43.99 36.66
C SER A 235 11.33 45.26 36.78
#